data_AF-A0A3D5NWC2-F1
#
_entry.id   AF-A0A3D5NWC2-F1
#
_cell.length_a   1.000
_cell.length_b   1.000
_cell.length_c   1.000
_cell.angle_alpha   90.00
_cell.angle_beta   90.00
_cell.angle_gamma   90.00
#
_symmetry.space_group_name_H-M   'P 1'
#
loop_
_entity.id
_entity.type
_entity.pdbx_description
1 polymer ?
#
loop_
_entity_poly.entity_id
_entity_poly.type
_entity_poly.pdbx_seq_one_letter_code
_entity_poly.pdbx_strand_id
1 'polypeptide(L)'
;MFHRAEDYLVRKYSPDFGLLAEFRGENDHFKPLPKKMTRDIATRLNNTMNSHSVVYAMYALDSNKVFIGFWGNFGRDWKKYSATNPPIYFDIYTDQGEKIASGTTPEMVYTSDVSGNLYFLIKREGGWFFGKPQYYLIPFTVDELIEGGVDEKYIENAISQFIKRNG
;
A
#
# COMPACT_ATOMS: atom_id res chain seq x y z
N MET A 1 -22.82 15.24 18.13
CA MET A 1 -22.09 15.74 16.95
C MET A 1 -21.01 14.71 16.65
N PHE A 2 -21.20 13.88 15.62
CA PHE A 2 -20.26 12.79 15.30
C PHE A 2 -19.20 13.33 14.32
N HIS A 3 -17.96 13.43 14.77
CA HIS A 3 -16.83 13.65 13.89
C HIS A 3 -16.61 12.38 13.07
N ARG A 4 -16.94 12.40 11.78
CA ARG A 4 -16.35 11.47 10.81
C ARG A 4 -14.87 11.84 10.69
N ALA A 5 -14.02 11.08 11.36
CA ALA A 5 -12.60 11.05 11.05
C ALA A 5 -12.39 9.92 10.03
N GLU A 6 -12.93 10.06 8.82
CA GLU A 6 -12.90 9.03 7.76
C GLU A 6 -12.01 9.44 6.58
N ASP A 7 -11.33 10.61 6.68
CA ASP A 7 -10.53 11.16 5.60
C ASP A 7 -9.06 11.32 6.02
N TYR A 8 -8.16 11.26 5.04
CA TYR A 8 -6.79 11.74 5.17
C TYR A 8 -6.58 13.01 4.35
N LEU A 9 -5.53 13.77 4.66
CA LEU A 9 -5.23 15.05 4.04
C LEU A 9 -3.98 14.94 3.17
N VAL A 10 -4.11 15.24 1.88
CA VAL A 10 -3.01 15.31 0.93
C VAL A 10 -2.68 16.78 0.69
N ARG A 11 -1.39 17.11 0.76
CA ARG A 11 -0.88 18.46 0.51
C ARG A 11 0.31 18.41 -0.43
N LYS A 12 0.25 19.20 -1.49
CA LYS A 12 1.34 19.40 -2.45
C LYS A 12 2.00 20.74 -2.16
N TYR A 13 3.32 20.73 -2.07
CA TYR A 13 4.12 21.93 -1.84
C TYR A 13 5.05 22.19 -3.03
N SER A 14 5.37 23.46 -3.28
CA SER A 14 6.42 23.88 -4.21
C SER A 14 7.83 23.67 -3.61
N PRO A 15 8.91 23.77 -4.41
CA PRO A 15 10.28 23.64 -3.91
C PRO A 15 10.67 24.63 -2.80
N ASP A 16 9.98 25.78 -2.73
CA ASP A 16 10.11 26.80 -1.70
C ASP A 16 9.10 26.63 -0.55
N PHE A 17 8.47 25.47 -0.43
CA PHE A 17 7.51 25.09 0.63
C PHE A 17 6.19 25.90 0.64
N GLY A 18 5.84 26.55 -0.46
CA GLY A 18 4.51 27.13 -0.67
C GLY A 18 3.45 26.03 -0.90
N LEU A 19 2.26 26.18 -0.31
CA LEU A 19 1.16 25.23 -0.53
C LEU A 19 0.59 25.43 -1.94
N LEU A 20 0.65 24.40 -2.78
CA LEU A 20 0.13 24.42 -4.16
C LEU A 20 -1.27 23.83 -4.28
N ALA A 21 -1.52 22.70 -3.62
CA ALA A 21 -2.82 22.02 -3.64
C ALA A 21 -3.06 21.29 -2.31
N GLU A 22 -4.32 21.20 -1.91
CA GLU A 22 -4.78 20.45 -0.74
C GLU A 22 -6.10 19.77 -1.08
N PHE A 23 -6.21 18.47 -0.78
CA PHE A 23 -7.47 17.74 -0.89
C PHE A 23 -7.58 16.67 0.19
N ARG A 24 -8.82 16.25 0.46
CA ARG A 24 -9.14 15.17 1.38
C ARG A 24 -9.46 13.92 0.59
N GLY A 25 -8.77 12.83 0.88
CA GLY A 25 -9.10 11.53 0.31
C GLY A 25 -10.07 10.79 1.22
N GLU A 26 -11.16 10.33 0.64
CA GLU A 26 -12.15 9.47 1.30
C GLU A 26 -11.82 8.01 0.98
N ASN A 27 -11.73 7.14 1.99
CA ASN A 27 -11.59 5.70 1.77
C ASN A 27 -12.51 4.96 2.76
N ASP A 28 -13.50 4.22 2.23
CA ASP A 28 -14.51 3.53 3.03
C ASP A 28 -13.93 2.47 3.99
N HIS A 29 -12.69 2.06 3.75
CA HIS A 29 -11.94 1.13 4.59
C HIS A 29 -10.98 1.83 5.56
N PHE A 30 -10.68 3.12 5.37
CA PHE A 30 -9.78 3.89 6.23
C PHE A 30 -10.49 4.33 7.49
N LYS A 31 -9.94 3.94 8.64
CA LYS A 31 -10.32 4.54 9.93
C LYS A 31 -9.05 4.76 10.76
N PRO A 32 -8.75 6.03 11.11
CA PRO A 32 -7.52 6.38 11.80
C PRO A 32 -7.42 5.64 13.12
N LEU A 33 -6.22 5.14 13.43
CA LEU A 33 -5.97 4.56 14.74
C LEU A 33 -6.13 5.64 15.81
N PRO A 34 -6.81 5.33 16.94
CA PRO A 34 -6.92 6.28 18.04
C PRO A 34 -5.53 6.60 18.61
N LYS A 35 -5.33 7.87 18.99
CA LYS A 35 -4.05 8.40 19.50
C LYS A 35 -3.48 7.64 20.70
N LYS A 36 -4.32 6.91 21.45
CA LYS A 36 -3.92 6.01 22.53
C LYS A 36 -4.52 4.63 22.26
N MET A 37 -3.65 3.65 22.04
CA MET A 37 -4.06 2.26 21.87
C MET A 37 -4.14 1.58 23.24
N THR A 38 -5.36 1.37 23.76
CA THR A 38 -5.58 0.54 24.96
C THR A 38 -5.97 -0.87 24.56
N ARG A 39 -5.84 -1.84 25.49
CA ARG A 39 -6.23 -3.25 25.25
C ARG A 39 -7.70 -3.39 24.85
N ASP A 40 -8.60 -2.59 25.43
CA ASP A 40 -10.03 -2.62 25.11
C ASP A 40 -10.32 -2.03 23.73
N ILE A 41 -9.64 -0.95 23.37
CA ILE A 41 -9.71 -0.34 22.03
C ILE A 41 -9.20 -1.34 21.00
N ALA A 42 -8.02 -1.94 21.22
CA ALA A 42 -7.47 -2.98 20.36
C ALA A 42 -8.46 -4.14 20.22
N THR A 43 -9.07 -4.60 21.32
CA THR A 43 -10.05 -5.70 21.32
C THR A 43 -11.33 -5.33 20.55
N ARG A 44 -11.83 -4.09 20.67
CA ARG A 44 -12.99 -3.61 19.91
C ARG A 44 -12.67 -3.48 18.43
N LEU A 45 -11.54 -2.87 18.07
CA LEU A 45 -11.05 -2.77 16.70
C LEU A 45 -10.91 -4.16 16.06
N ASN A 46 -10.43 -5.13 16.84
CA ASN A 46 -10.25 -6.53 16.45
C ASN A 46 -11.57 -7.29 16.22
N ASN A 47 -12.69 -6.82 16.80
CA ASN A 47 -14.02 -7.43 16.67
C ASN A 47 -14.86 -6.79 15.56
N THR A 48 -14.50 -5.60 15.08
CA THR A 48 -15.06 -4.95 13.90
C THR A 48 -14.21 -5.31 12.69
N MET A 49 -14.50 -6.44 12.04
CA MET A 49 -13.83 -6.80 10.79
C MET A 49 -13.99 -5.70 9.71
N ASN A 50 -13.05 -5.63 8.76
CA ASN A 50 -13.11 -4.85 7.52
C ASN A 50 -13.15 -3.33 7.62
N SER A 51 -12.91 -2.73 8.79
CA SER A 51 -13.23 -1.32 9.01
C SER A 51 -12.06 -0.45 9.48
N HIS A 52 -10.83 -0.94 9.50
CA HIS A 52 -9.69 -0.13 9.96
C HIS A 52 -8.45 -0.42 9.10
N SER A 53 -8.39 0.17 7.90
CA SER A 53 -7.15 0.32 7.17
C SER A 53 -6.44 1.61 7.61
N VAL A 54 -5.11 1.59 7.59
CA VAL A 54 -4.27 2.74 7.98
C VAL A 54 -3.36 3.09 6.82
N VAL A 55 -3.26 4.37 6.48
CA VAL A 55 -2.28 4.85 5.50
C VAL A 55 -0.88 4.47 5.98
N TYR A 56 -0.15 3.68 5.19
CA TYR A 56 1.25 3.33 5.47
C TYR A 56 2.21 3.96 4.46
N ALA A 57 1.73 4.32 3.27
CA ALA A 57 2.54 4.89 2.21
C ALA A 57 1.75 5.92 1.40
N MET A 58 2.44 6.97 0.95
CA MET A 58 1.94 7.97 0.03
C MET A 58 3.07 8.39 -0.89
N TYR A 59 2.89 8.21 -2.20
CA TYR A 59 3.89 8.52 -3.21
C TYR A 59 3.30 9.48 -4.24
N ALA A 60 3.96 10.62 -4.43
CA ALA A 60 3.70 11.49 -5.57
C ALA A 60 4.42 10.91 -6.79
N LEU A 61 3.68 10.71 -7.87
CA LEU A 61 4.17 10.10 -9.11
C LEU A 61 4.19 11.16 -10.22
N ASP A 62 5.09 10.95 -11.17
CA ASP A 62 5.43 11.90 -12.22
C ASP A 62 4.27 12.18 -13.18
N SER A 63 3.29 11.27 -13.22
CA SER A 63 2.12 11.30 -14.09
C SER A 63 0.97 12.18 -13.56
N ASN A 64 1.23 13.14 -12.67
CA ASN A 64 0.23 13.91 -11.92
C ASN A 64 -0.70 13.04 -11.08
N LYS A 65 -0.19 11.90 -10.60
CA LYS A 65 -0.93 10.93 -9.79
C LYS A 65 -0.31 10.85 -8.39
N VAL A 66 -1.15 10.57 -7.41
CA VAL A 66 -0.75 10.28 -6.04
C VAL A 66 -1.24 8.88 -5.70
N PHE A 67 -0.32 7.97 -5.41
CA PHE A 67 -0.63 6.65 -4.88
C PHE A 67 -0.69 6.70 -3.37
N ILE A 68 -1.69 6.06 -2.78
CA ILE A 68 -1.85 5.97 -1.32
C ILE A 68 -2.12 4.52 -0.96
N GLY A 69 -1.22 3.95 -0.16
CA GLY A 69 -1.29 2.58 0.31
C GLY A 69 -1.87 2.49 1.71
N PHE A 70 -2.78 1.54 1.91
CA PHE A 70 -3.40 1.25 3.20
C PHE A 70 -3.14 -0.18 3.65
N TRP A 71 -2.81 -0.33 4.93
CA TRP A 71 -2.65 -1.62 5.58
C TRP A 71 -3.92 -1.94 6.34
N GLY A 72 -4.60 -3.04 5.98
CA GLY A 72 -5.76 -3.54 6.74
C GLY A 72 -5.38 -4.11 8.11
N ASN A 73 -6.17 -3.79 9.15
CA ASN A 73 -5.99 -4.35 10.50
C ASN A 73 -6.42 -5.83 10.56
N PHE A 74 -5.68 -6.61 11.37
CA PHE A 74 -5.99 -8.00 11.66
C PHE A 74 -7.08 -8.08 12.74
N GLY A 75 -8.22 -8.65 12.37
CA GLY A 75 -9.21 -9.14 13.32
C GLY A 75 -8.73 -10.41 14.06
N ARG A 76 -9.65 -11.07 14.79
CA ARG A 76 -9.39 -12.35 15.48
C ARG A 76 -8.83 -13.45 14.57
N ASP A 77 -9.02 -13.32 13.26
CA ASP A 77 -8.52 -14.22 12.23
C ASP A 77 -7.07 -13.95 11.82
N TRP A 78 -6.29 -13.24 12.63
CA TRP A 78 -4.84 -13.07 12.42
C TRP A 78 -4.12 -14.42 12.21
N LYS A 79 -4.64 -15.54 12.75
CA LYS A 79 -4.11 -16.89 12.51
C LYS A 79 -4.37 -17.44 11.10
N LYS A 80 -5.39 -16.94 10.40
CA LYS A 80 -5.68 -17.26 9.00
C LYS A 80 -4.78 -16.46 8.05
N TYR A 81 -4.45 -15.22 8.43
CA TYR A 81 -3.57 -14.30 7.70
C TYR A 81 -2.14 -14.24 8.26
N SER A 82 -1.77 -15.06 9.24
CA SER A 82 -0.37 -15.17 9.68
C SER A 82 0.49 -15.94 8.68
N ALA A 83 -0.15 -16.59 7.70
CA ALA A 83 0.49 -17.30 6.60
C ALA A 83 0.45 -16.52 5.27
N THR A 84 -0.44 -15.53 5.12
CA THR A 84 -0.60 -14.70 3.92
C THR A 84 -0.71 -13.25 4.34
N ASN A 85 0.14 -12.37 3.79
CA ASN A 85 0.19 -10.96 4.16
C ASN A 85 -1.23 -10.34 4.23
N PRO A 86 -1.48 -9.43 5.19
CA PRO A 86 -2.76 -8.73 5.33
C PRO A 86 -3.14 -8.07 4.00
N PRO A 87 -4.45 -7.94 3.67
CA PRO A 87 -4.85 -7.27 2.45
C PRO A 87 -4.31 -5.84 2.46
N ILE A 88 -3.62 -5.50 1.38
CA ILE A 88 -3.09 -4.17 1.14
C ILE A 88 -4.02 -3.49 0.16
N TYR A 89 -4.62 -2.38 0.58
CA TYR A 89 -5.50 -1.59 -0.27
C TYR A 89 -4.73 -0.42 -0.85
N PHE A 90 -5.21 0.10 -1.97
CA PHE A 90 -4.71 1.34 -2.53
C PHE A 90 -5.84 2.23 -2.99
N ASP A 91 -5.56 3.52 -3.00
CA ASP A 91 -6.27 4.51 -3.78
C ASP A 91 -5.26 5.28 -4.64
N ILE A 92 -5.72 5.77 -5.79
CA ILE A 92 -4.97 6.64 -6.69
C ILE A 92 -5.79 7.88 -6.94
N TYR A 93 -5.16 9.04 -6.78
CA TYR A 93 -5.77 10.35 -7.02
C TYR A 93 -5.00 11.11 -8.08
N THR A 94 -5.66 12.03 -8.76
CA THR A 94 -4.99 13.13 -9.46
C THR A 94 -4.34 14.06 -8.43
N ASP A 95 -3.40 14.89 -8.86
CA ASP A 95 -2.82 15.92 -8.03
C ASP A 95 -3.80 17.05 -7.64
N GLN A 96 -5.01 17.04 -8.23
CA GLN A 96 -6.15 17.90 -7.89
C GLN A 96 -7.17 17.23 -6.95
N GLY A 97 -6.94 15.97 -6.57
CA GLY A 97 -7.78 15.26 -5.60
C GLY A 97 -8.96 14.50 -6.18
N GLU A 98 -9.01 14.29 -7.49
CA GLU A 98 -9.98 13.37 -8.10
C GLU A 98 -9.50 11.94 -7.92
N LYS A 99 -10.33 11.08 -7.32
CA LYS A 99 -10.03 9.64 -7.21
C LYS A 99 -10.16 8.98 -8.58
N ILE A 100 -9.08 8.38 -9.06
CA ILE A 100 -9.00 7.70 -10.36
C ILE A 100 -9.27 6.20 -10.20
N ALA A 101 -8.73 5.59 -9.15
CA ALA A 101 -8.85 4.16 -8.93
C ALA A 101 -8.72 3.79 -7.44
N SER A 102 -9.30 2.65 -7.09
CA SER A 102 -9.15 1.99 -5.79
C SER A 102 -9.08 0.48 -5.99
N GLY A 103 -8.35 -0.22 -5.14
CA GLY A 103 -8.25 -1.67 -5.24
C GLY A 103 -7.39 -2.31 -4.17
N THR A 104 -6.94 -3.52 -4.45
CA THR A 104 -6.00 -4.29 -3.62
C THR A 104 -4.74 -4.59 -4.40
N THR A 105 -3.60 -4.63 -3.71
CA THR A 105 -2.33 -5.04 -4.27
C THR A 105 -1.86 -6.33 -3.59
N PRO A 106 -1.18 -7.25 -4.32
CA PRO A 106 -0.70 -8.50 -3.74
C PRO A 106 0.33 -8.28 -2.62
N GLU A 107 1.07 -7.17 -2.64
CA GLU A 107 2.16 -6.91 -1.70
C GLU A 107 2.28 -5.44 -1.30
N MET A 108 2.98 -5.16 -0.20
CA MET A 108 3.22 -3.77 0.23
C MET A 108 4.15 -3.03 -0.72
N VAL A 109 3.76 -1.81 -1.09
CA VAL A 109 4.60 -0.92 -1.90
C VAL A 109 5.71 -0.35 -1.02
N TYR A 110 6.95 -0.77 -1.32
CA TYR A 110 8.13 -0.46 -0.51
C TYR A 110 8.67 0.95 -0.78
N THR A 111 8.73 1.37 -2.04
CA THR A 111 9.25 2.69 -2.45
C THR A 111 8.72 3.07 -3.82
N SER A 112 8.94 4.34 -4.19
CA SER A 112 8.87 4.83 -5.58
C SER A 112 10.25 5.30 -6.06
N ASP A 113 10.42 5.47 -7.38
CA ASP A 113 11.56 6.19 -7.97
C ASP A 113 11.13 7.55 -8.57
N VAL A 114 12.10 8.27 -9.15
CA VAL A 114 11.89 9.56 -9.82
C VAL A 114 11.23 9.44 -11.20
N SER A 115 11.02 8.21 -11.68
CA SER A 115 10.37 7.88 -12.96
C SER A 115 8.91 7.43 -12.74
N GLY A 116 8.42 7.52 -11.51
CA GLY A 116 7.05 7.20 -11.14
C GLY A 116 6.78 5.71 -11.01
N ASN A 117 7.81 4.87 -11.06
CA ASN A 117 7.69 3.45 -10.78
C ASN A 117 7.52 3.24 -9.29
N LEU A 118 6.61 2.33 -8.96
CA LEU A 118 6.44 1.78 -7.63
C LEU A 118 7.15 0.43 -7.55
N TYR A 119 7.54 0.02 -6.34
CA TYR A 119 8.29 -1.21 -6.15
C TYR A 119 7.75 -2.06 -5.02
N PHE A 120 7.59 -3.35 -5.26
CA PHE A 120 7.50 -4.34 -4.19
C PHE A 120 8.90 -4.83 -3.79
N LEU A 121 9.11 -5.03 -2.49
CA LEU A 121 10.29 -5.73 -1.98
C LEU A 121 9.87 -7.16 -1.59
N ILE A 122 10.23 -8.13 -2.41
CA ILE A 122 9.87 -9.54 -2.20
C ILE A 122 11.04 -10.29 -1.60
N LYS A 123 10.82 -10.90 -0.43
CA LYS A 123 11.79 -11.79 0.22
C LYS A 123 11.45 -13.24 -0.14
N ARG A 124 12.41 -14.00 -0.67
CA ARG A 124 12.32 -15.46 -0.81
C ARG A 124 13.33 -16.14 0.11
N GLU A 125 12.92 -17.26 0.69
CA GLU A 125 13.87 -18.15 1.38
C GLU A 125 14.86 -18.69 0.36
N GLY A 126 16.15 -18.67 0.71
CA GLY A 126 17.16 -19.35 -0.09
C GLY A 126 16.89 -20.86 -0.09
N GLY A 127 17.30 -21.55 -1.17
CA GLY A 127 17.03 -22.98 -1.36
C GLY A 127 17.43 -23.88 -0.18
N TRP A 128 16.94 -25.13 -0.23
CA TRP A 128 16.78 -26.14 0.84
C TRP A 128 17.90 -26.37 1.87
N PHE A 129 19.09 -25.80 1.74
CA PHE A 129 20.16 -25.94 2.73
C PHE A 129 20.91 -24.62 2.91
N PHE A 130 20.54 -23.84 3.93
CA PHE A 130 21.27 -22.66 4.43
C PHE A 130 21.44 -21.49 3.45
N GLY A 131 20.61 -21.38 2.40
CA GLY A 131 20.64 -20.22 1.52
C GLY A 131 20.28 -18.93 2.27
N LYS A 132 21.10 -17.89 2.13
CA LYS A 132 20.72 -16.54 2.58
C LYS A 132 19.41 -16.14 1.89
N PRO A 133 18.49 -15.44 2.58
CA PRO A 133 17.29 -14.93 1.94
C PRO A 133 17.67 -14.04 0.75
N GLN A 134 17.00 -14.25 -0.37
CA GLN A 134 17.14 -13.41 -1.55
C GLN A 134 16.03 -12.37 -1.55
N TYR A 135 16.38 -11.16 -1.93
CA TYR A 135 15.46 -10.03 -2.03
C TYR A 135 15.36 -9.60 -3.48
N TYR A 136 14.14 -9.44 -3.96
CA TYR A 136 13.84 -8.96 -5.30
C TYR A 136 13.07 -7.66 -5.19
N LEU A 137 13.53 -6.66 -5.92
CA LEU A 137 12.83 -5.40 -6.09
C LEU A 137 12.05 -5.47 -7.40
N ILE A 138 10.72 -5.53 -7.31
CA ILE A 138 9.84 -5.72 -8.46
C ILE A 138 9.19 -4.39 -8.83
N PRO A 139 9.60 -3.74 -9.94
CA PRO A 139 8.99 -2.50 -10.40
C PRO A 139 7.59 -2.75 -10.97
N PHE A 140 6.72 -1.75 -10.88
CA PHE A 140 5.48 -1.64 -11.63
C PHE A 140 5.04 -0.17 -11.71
N THR A 141 4.18 0.13 -12.67
CA THR A 141 3.53 1.43 -12.83
C THR A 141 2.12 1.40 -12.28
N VAL A 142 1.58 2.57 -11.90
CA VAL A 142 0.18 2.67 -11.50
C VAL A 142 -0.79 2.27 -12.61
N ASP A 143 -0.44 2.52 -13.87
CA ASP A 143 -1.30 2.14 -14.99
C ASP A 143 -1.39 0.62 -15.16
N GLU A 144 -0.25 -0.10 -15.04
CA GLU A 144 -0.26 -1.58 -14.98
C GLU A 144 -1.10 -2.11 -13.82
N LEU A 145 -1.08 -1.41 -12.67
CA LEU A 145 -1.89 -1.79 -11.50
C LEU A 145 -3.39 -1.58 -11.76
N ILE A 146 -3.79 -0.46 -12.35
CA ILE A 146 -5.19 -0.14 -12.69
C ILE A 146 -5.74 -1.12 -13.73
N GLU A 147 -4.93 -1.48 -14.73
CA GLU A 147 -5.29 -2.44 -15.78
C GLU A 147 -5.40 -3.89 -15.26
N GLY A 148 -5.06 -4.12 -13.99
CA GLY A 148 -5.09 -5.44 -13.36
C GLY A 148 -3.91 -6.33 -13.77
N GLY A 149 -2.84 -5.75 -14.32
CA GLY A 149 -1.64 -6.46 -14.75
C GLY A 149 -0.69 -6.81 -13.60
N VAL A 150 -0.88 -6.23 -12.42
CA VAL A 150 0.01 -6.41 -11.25
C VAL A 150 -0.63 -7.37 -10.24
N ASP A 151 -0.43 -8.67 -10.46
CA ASP A 151 -0.91 -9.76 -9.61
C ASP A 151 0.24 -10.65 -9.10
N GLU A 152 -0.08 -11.75 -8.41
CA GLU A 152 0.93 -12.71 -7.95
C GLU A 152 1.75 -13.30 -9.11
N LYS A 153 1.13 -13.54 -10.28
CA LYS A 153 1.81 -14.08 -11.46
C LYS A 153 2.80 -13.07 -12.04
N TYR A 154 2.46 -11.78 -12.02
CA TYR A 154 3.38 -10.70 -12.39
C TYR A 154 4.67 -10.76 -11.56
N ILE A 155 4.53 -10.88 -10.23
CA ILE A 155 5.67 -10.99 -9.31
C ILE A 155 6.51 -12.23 -9.62
N GLU A 156 5.88 -13.40 -9.75
CA GLU A 156 6.60 -14.65 -10.03
C GLU A 156 7.33 -14.62 -11.37
N ASN A 157 6.71 -14.04 -12.40
CA ASN A 157 7.33 -13.85 -13.71
C ASN A 157 8.55 -12.92 -13.63
N ALA A 158 8.43 -11.80 -12.91
CA ALA A 158 9.53 -10.86 -12.73
C ALA A 158 10.73 -11.49 -11.99
N ILE A 159 10.47 -12.25 -10.91
CA ILE A 159 11.50 -13.00 -10.18
C ILE A 159 12.16 -14.04 -11.10
N SER A 160 11.37 -14.80 -11.85
CA SER A 160 11.88 -15.83 -12.77
C SER A 160 12.79 -15.24 -13.85
N GLN A 161 12.45 -14.06 -14.38
CA GLN A 161 13.30 -13.35 -15.34
C GLN A 161 14.58 -12.81 -14.70
N PHE A 162 14.50 -12.33 -13.46
CA PHE A 162 15.68 -11.89 -12.72
C PHE A 162 16.68 -13.04 -12.50
N ILE A 163 16.18 -14.22 -12.14
CA ILE A 163 17.00 -15.43 -11.97
C ILE A 163 17.65 -15.83 -13.29
N LYS A 164 16.90 -15.88 -14.41
CA LYS A 164 17.45 -16.24 -15.73
C LYS A 164 18.55 -15.32 -16.24
N ARG A 165 18.53 -14.04 -15.84
CA ARG A 165 19.52 -13.05 -16.29
C ARG A 165 20.79 -13.05 -15.45
N ASN A 166 20.73 -13.49 -14.20
CA ASN A 166 21.80 -13.35 -13.22
C ASN A 166 22.31 -14.68 -12.64
N GLY A 167 21.70 -15.81 -12.99
CA GLY A 167 22.13 -17.17 -12.64
C GLY A 167 22.71 -17.88 -13.85
#